data_AF-A0A7W7AZH7-F1
#
_entry.id   AF-A0A7W7AZH7-F1
#
_cell.length_a   1.000
_cell.length_b   1.000
_cell.length_c   1.000
_cell.angle_alpha   90.00
_cell.angle_beta   90.00
_cell.angle_gamma   90.00
#
_symmetry.space_group_name_H-M   'P 1'
#
loop_
_entity.id
_entity.type
_entity.pdbx_description
1 polymer ?
#
loop_
_entity_poly.entity_id
_entity_poly.type
_entity_poly.pdbx_seq_one_letter_code
_entity_poly.pdbx_strand_id
1 'polypeptide(L)' 'MAAADIVRARIDSDLKKEASAVLAGMGLSVSDAIRLMLVRVASDKNLPFDIRVPNATTRQRRATCRKVG' A
#
# COMPACT_ATOMS: atom_id res chain seq x y z
N MET A 1 -16.88 -2.48 24.28
CA MET A 1 -15.41 -2.60 24.29
C MET A 1 -14.92 -2.38 22.88
N ALA A 2 -14.01 -1.44 22.65
CA ALA A 2 -13.39 -1.30 21.33
C ALA A 2 -12.49 -2.52 21.10
N ALA A 3 -12.82 -3.36 20.13
CA ALA A 3 -11.94 -4.44 19.69
C ALA A 3 -10.74 -3.80 18.99
N ALA A 4 -9.57 -3.87 19.61
CA ALA A 4 -8.33 -3.40 19.01
C ALA A 4 -7.54 -4.62 18.51
N ASP A 5 -7.41 -4.73 17.19
CA ASP A 5 -6.59 -5.76 16.55
C ASP A 5 -5.17 -5.24 16.26
N ILE A 6 -4.20 -6.15 16.30
CA ILE A 6 -2.78 -5.83 16.09
C ILE A 6 -2.37 -6.17 14.66
N VAL A 7 -1.85 -5.18 13.94
CA VAL A 7 -1.23 -5.39 12.62
C VAL A 7 0.25 -5.72 12.79
N ARG A 8 0.69 -6.87 12.28
CA ARG A 8 2.11 -7.26 12.25
C ARG A 8 2.54 -7.49 10.80
N ALA A 9 3.57 -6.77 10.36
CA ALA A 9 4.16 -6.94 9.03
C ALA A 9 5.67 -7.09 9.17
N ARG A 10 6.26 -8.00 8.38
CA ARG A 10 7.72 -8.08 8.24
C ARG A 10 8.17 -6.99 7.28
N ILE A 11 9.13 -6.19 7.71
CA ILE A 11 9.77 -5.15 6.91
C ILE A 11 11.26 -5.19 7.17
N ASP A 12 12.03 -4.70 6.21
CA ASP A 12 13.45 -4.49 6.38
C ASP A 12 13.73 -3.50 7.53
N SER A 13 14.79 -3.76 8.30
CA SER A 13 15.12 -2.96 9.48
C SER A 13 15.58 -1.55 9.14
N ASP A 14 16.26 -1.35 8.01
CA ASP A 14 16.74 -0.04 7.61
C ASP A 14 15.60 0.77 7.01
N LEU A 15 14.75 0.14 6.19
CA LEU A 15 13.50 0.74 5.72
C LEU A 15 12.61 1.21 6.88
N LYS A 16 12.51 0.43 7.96
CA LYS A 16 11.76 0.83 9.15
C LYS A 16 12.33 2.10 9.78
N LYS A 17 13.65 2.20 9.91
CA LYS A 17 14.31 3.37 10.52
C LYS A 17 14.09 4.61 9.67
N GLU A 18 14.31 4.52 8.36
CA GLU A 18 14.10 5.63 7.43
C GLU A 18 12.66 6.12 7.45
N ALA A 19 11.69 5.22 7.29
CA ALA A 19 10.28 5.58 7.33
C ALA A 19 9.87 6.21 8.66
N SER A 20 10.39 5.69 9.78
CA SER A 20 10.13 6.25 11.11
C SER A 20 10.69 7.67 11.26
N ALA A 21 11.88 7.94 10.72
CA ALA A 21 12.49 9.27 10.78
C ALA A 21 11.70 10.30 9.95
N VAL A 22 11.28 9.93 8.74
CA VAL A 22 10.46 10.80 7.88
C VAL A 22 9.11 11.10 8.53
N LEU A 23 8.43 10.07 9.03
CA LEU A 23 7.13 10.23 9.69
C LEU A 23 7.23 11.03 10.99
N ALA A 24 8.30 10.84 11.77
CA ALA A 24 8.55 11.64 12.96
C ALA A 24 8.75 13.13 12.62
N GLY A 25 9.40 13.45 11.49
CA GLY A 25 9.49 14.81 10.96
C GLY A 25 8.13 15.44 10.63
N MET A 26 7.11 14.61 10.37
CA MET A 26 5.72 15.03 10.15
C MET A 26 4.86 14.97 11.43
N GLY A 27 5.43 14.59 12.58
CA GLY A 27 4.72 14.41 13.84
C GLY A 27 3.85 13.14 13.90
N LEU A 28 4.09 12.17 13.02
CA LEU A 28 3.32 10.93 12.93
C LEU A 28 4.15 9.73 13.38
N SER A 29 3.52 8.78 14.07
CA SER A 29 4.11 7.46 14.29
C SER A 29 3.86 6.54 13.10
N VAL A 30 4.66 5.48 12.97
CA VAL A 30 4.43 4.41 11.98
C VAL A 30 3.03 3.80 12.14
N SER A 31 2.57 3.64 13.39
CA SER A 31 1.24 3.13 13.69
C SER A 31 0.13 4.05 13.19
N ASP A 32 0.31 5.37 13.29
CA ASP A 32 -0.69 6.35 12.83
C ASP A 32 -0.76 6.36 11.31
N ALA A 33 0.39 6.32 10.63
CA ALA A 33 0.45 6.22 9.18
C ALA A 33 -0.25 4.95 8.67
N ILE A 34 -0.02 3.79 9.30
CA ILE A 34 -0.68 2.53 8.94
C ILE A 34 -2.20 2.63 9.16
N ARG A 35 -2.66 3.23 10.27
CA ARG A 35 -4.09 3.43 10.53
C ARG A 35 -4.74 4.28 9.44
N LEU A 36 -4.13 5.42 9.11
CA LEU A 36 -4.64 6.33 8.07
C LEU A 36 -4.70 5.64 6.70
N MET A 37 -3.67 4.86 6.36
CA MET A 37 -3.65 4.06 5.14
C MET A 37 -4.81 3.06 5.10
N LEU A 38 -5.04 2.30 6.17
CA LEU A 38 -6.12 1.32 6.23
C LEU A 38 -7.50 1.97 6.16
N VAL A 39 -7.70 3.11 6.81
CA VAL A 39 -8.95 3.91 6.69
C VAL A 39 -9.17 4.31 5.23
N ARG A 40 -8.14 4.85 4.57
CA ARG A 40 -8.27 5.31 3.18
C ARG A 40 -8.55 4.15 2.22
N VAL A 41 -7.88 3.02 2.39
CA VAL A 41 -8.13 1.81 1.59
C VAL A 41 -9.56 1.30 1.77
N ALA A 42 -10.07 1.29 3.01
CA ALA A 42 -11.43 0.87 3.29
C ALA A 42 -12.48 1.82 2.66
N SER A 43 -12.23 3.13 2.70
CA SER A 43 -13.14 4.13 2.12
C SER A 43 -13.11 4.16 0.60
N ASP A 44 -11.92 4.22 -0.01
CA ASP A 44 -11.77 4.41 -1.44
C ASP A 44 -11.85 3.11 -2.24
N LYS A 45 -11.70 1.96 -1.56
CA LYS A 45 -11.52 0.64 -2.19
C LYS A 45 -10.35 0.62 -3.19
N ASN A 46 -9.40 1.53 -3.00
CA ASN A 46 -8.20 1.67 -3.81
C ASN A 46 -7.02 1.97 -2.91
N LEU A 47 -5.82 1.63 -3.38
CA LEU A 47 -4.60 1.94 -2.67
C LEU A 47 -4.22 3.40 -2.93
N PRO A 48 -3.72 4.13 -1.90
CA PRO A 48 -3.44 5.57 -1.99
C PRO A 48 -2.20 5.89 -2.84
N PHE A 49 -1.56 4.88 -3.40
CA PHE A 49 -0.49 4.98 -4.37
C PHE A 49 -0.87 4.17 -5.61
N ASP A 50 -0.47 4.64 -6.79
CA ASP A 50 -0.79 3.99 -8.07
C ASP A 50 -0.05 2.63 -8.14
N ILE A 51 -0.71 1.55 -7.72
CA ILE A 51 -0.20 0.19 -7.87
C ILE A 51 -0.35 -0.21 -9.33
N ARG A 52 0.49 0.36 -10.19
CA ARG A 52 0.75 -0.18 -11.52
C ARG A 52 1.67 -1.38 -11.41
N VAL A 53 1.23 -2.42 -10.70
CA VAL A 53 1.76 -3.75 -10.98
C VAL A 53 1.01 -4.21 -12.23
N PRO A 54 1.64 -4.35 -13.40
CA PRO A 54 0.99 -4.98 -14.54
C PRO A 54 0.65 -6.42 -14.16
N ASN A 55 -0.55 -6.59 -13.61
CA ASN A 55 -1.15 -7.88 -13.36
C ASN A 55 -1.18 -8.66 -14.69
N ALA A 56 -1.02 -9.98 -14.61
CA ALA A 56 -0.93 -10.84 -15.78
C ALA A 56 -2.15 -10.68 -16.73
N THR A 57 -3.29 -10.26 -16.19
CA THR A 57 -4.52 -9.93 -16.91
C THR A 57 -4.37 -8.73 -17.86
N THR A 58 -3.56 -7.71 -17.53
CA THR A 58 -3.29 -6.58 -18.44
C THR A 58 -2.30 -6.93 -19.55
N ARG A 59 -1.42 -7.93 -19.34
CA ARG A 59 -0.53 -8.47 -20.38
C ARG A 59 -1.32 -9.22 -21.46
N GLN A 60 -2.35 -9.97 -21.09
CA GLN A 60 -3.17 -10.72 -22.05
C GLN A 60 -3.96 -9.82 -23.01
N ARG A 61 -4.53 -8.70 -22.54
CA ARG A 61 -5.26 -7.75 -23.44
C ARG A 61 -4.37 -7.09 -24.49
N ARG A 62 -3.08 -6.87 -24.20
CA ARG A 62 -2.11 -6.37 -25.18
C ARG A 62 -1.66 -7.46 -26.17
N ALA A 63 -1.63 -8.71 -25.75
CA ALA A 63 -1.27 -9.83 -26.61
C ALA A 63 -2.38 -10.22 -27.60
N THR A 64 -3.66 -10.10 -27.21
CA THR A 64 -4.79 -10.43 -28.10
C THR A 64 -5.08 -9.34 -29.12
N CYS A 65 -4.84 -8.06 -28.81
CA CYS A 65 -5.06 -6.97 -29.78
C CYS A 65 -4.06 -7.00 -30.96
N ARG A 66 -2.84 -7.55 -30.79
CA ARG A 66 -1.86 -7.72 -31.88
C ARG A 66 -2.19 -8.89 -32.83
N LYS A 67 -3.10 -9.80 -32.45
CA LYS A 67 -3.47 -10.97 -33.26
C LYS A 67 -4.72 -10.77 -34.12
N VAL A 68 -5.34 -9.59 -34.09
CA VAL A 68 -6.41 -9.22 -35.02
C VAL A 68 -5.86 -8.16 -35.97
N GLY A 69 -5.08 -8.65 -36.93
CA GLY A 69 -4.46 -7.92 -38.02
C GLY A 69 -4.00 -8.92 -39.06
#